data_AF-A0A919ZQV8-F1
#
_entry.id   AF-A0A919ZQV8-F1
#
_cell.length_a   1.000
_cell.length_b   1.000
_cell.length_c   1.000
_cell.angle_alpha   90.00
_cell.angle_beta   90.00
_cell.angle_gamma   90.00
#
_symmetry.space_group_name_H-M   'P 1'
#
loop_
_entity.id
_entity.type
_entity.pdbx_description
1 polymer ?
#
loop_
_entity_poly.entity_id
_entity_poly.type
_entity_poly.pdbx_seq_one_letter_code
_entity_poly.pdbx_strand_id
1 'polypeptide(L)'
;MGLDIMLCDSNGNETDYVEISYELHTQIFYNINKELWGKTKYVRNLKHYYLAKGNFKGSEVEEFIQELNTLVPFLDKRYLN
;
A
#
# COMPACT_ATOMS: atom_id res chain seq x y z
N MET A 1 7.03 4.91 11.03
CA MET A 1 5.82 5.69 10.72
C MET A 1 4.93 4.77 9.90
N GLY A 2 3.63 4.68 10.21
CA GLY A 2 2.64 3.98 9.37
C GLY A 2 2.22 4.85 8.19
N LEU A 3 1.56 4.27 7.19
CA LEU A 3 1.03 5.00 6.03
C LEU A 3 -0.49 5.07 6.12
N ASP A 4 -1.00 6.30 6.19
CA ASP A 4 -2.42 6.60 6.16
C ASP A 4 -2.91 6.70 4.71
N ILE A 5 -3.95 5.94 4.37
CA ILE A 5 -4.60 5.97 3.06
C ILE A 5 -6.03 6.46 3.26
N MET A 6 -6.35 7.61 2.68
CA MET A 6 -7.68 8.19 2.69
C MET A 6 -8.33 8.00 1.31
N LEU A 7 -9.50 7.40 1.28
CA LEU A 7 -10.30 7.23 0.07
C LEU A 7 -11.34 8.34 0.00
N CYS A 8 -11.48 8.95 -1.18
CA CYS A 8 -12.42 10.03 -1.41
C CYS A 8 -13.32 9.73 -2.61
N ASP A 9 -14.55 10.23 -2.56
CA ASP A 9 -15.47 10.24 -3.70
C ASP A 9 -15.03 11.25 -4.77
N SER A 10 -15.76 11.29 -5.89
CA SER A 10 -15.49 12.22 -7.00
C SER A 10 -15.64 13.71 -6.62
N ASN A 11 -16.29 14.01 -5.50
CA ASN A 11 -16.47 15.36 -4.99
C ASN A 11 -15.40 15.74 -3.95
N GLY A 12 -14.47 14.81 -3.64
CA GLY A 12 -13.43 14.99 -2.64
C GLY A 12 -13.89 14.76 -1.20
N ASN A 13 -15.08 14.19 -0.99
CA ASN A 13 -15.53 13.80 0.35
C ASN A 13 -14.84 12.49 0.73
N GLU A 14 -14.34 12.40 1.95
CA GLU A 14 -13.81 11.15 2.51
C GLU A 14 -14.92 10.08 2.57
N THR A 15 -14.60 8.91 2.01
CA THR A 15 -15.49 7.74 1.99
C THR A 15 -14.99 6.65 2.91
N ASP A 16 -13.67 6.51 3.05
CA ASP A 16 -13.05 5.43 3.81
C ASP A 16 -11.60 5.78 4.18
N TYR A 17 -11.06 5.05 5.15
CA TYR A 17 -9.71 5.22 5.67
C TYR A 17 -9.07 3.86 5.98
N VAL A 18 -7.85 3.67 5.51
CA VAL A 18 -7.05 2.47 5.75
C VAL A 18 -5.67 2.88 6.25
N GLU A 19 -5.28 2.32 7.40
CA GLU A 19 -3.92 2.48 7.93
C GLU A 19 -3.07 1.25 7.55
N ILE A 20 -1.94 1.49 6.90
CA ILE A 20 -0.85 0.50 6.82
C ILE A 20 0.04 0.71 8.04
N SER A 21 -0.07 -0.20 9.01
CA SER A 21 0.74 -0.15 10.23
C SER A 21 2.24 -0.18 9.94
N TYR A 22 3.04 0.34 10.88
CA TYR A 22 4.49 0.32 10.77
C TYR A 22 5.05 -1.11 10.60
N GLU A 23 4.46 -2.07 11.28
CA GLU A 23 4.83 -3.48 11.22
C GLU A 23 4.54 -4.06 9.83
N LEU A 24 3.36 -3.80 9.27
CA LEU A 24 2.99 -4.26 7.93
C LEU A 24 3.89 -3.63 6.86
N HIS A 25 4.14 -2.32 6.96
CA HIS A 25 5.11 -1.64 6.11
C HIS A 25 6.49 -2.31 6.19
N THR A 26 6.94 -2.65 7.40
CA THR A 26 8.24 -3.29 7.59
C THR A 26 8.29 -4.66 6.92
N GLN A 27 7.21 -5.45 7.02
CA GLN A 27 7.13 -6.72 6.31
C GLN A 27 7.25 -6.54 4.80
N ILE A 28 6.49 -5.61 4.23
CA ILE A 28 6.47 -5.37 2.78
C ILE A 28 7.84 -4.96 2.25
N PHE A 29 8.55 -4.03 2.91
CA PHE A 29 9.77 -3.44 2.35
C PHE A 29 11.06 -4.13 2.78
N TYR A 30 11.09 -4.75 3.97
CA TYR A 30 12.31 -5.29 4.55
C TYR A 30 12.32 -6.82 4.62
N ASN A 31 11.15 -7.48 4.70
CA ASN A 31 11.09 -8.95 4.81
C ASN A 31 10.71 -9.63 3.49
N ILE A 32 9.91 -9.00 2.63
CA ILE A 32 9.69 -9.50 1.27
C ILE A 32 10.92 -9.21 0.40
N ASN A 33 11.26 -10.15 -0.49
CA ASN A 33 12.34 -9.97 -1.47
C ASN A 33 12.16 -8.66 -2.25
N LYS A 34 13.22 -7.86 -2.30
CA LYS A 34 13.26 -6.57 -3.01
C LYS A 34 12.88 -6.65 -4.49
N GLU A 35 13.11 -7.78 -5.15
CA GLU A 35 12.67 -7.98 -6.53
C GLU A 35 11.16 -8.12 -6.68
N LEU A 36 10.45 -8.60 -5.65
CA LEU A 36 8.99 -8.74 -5.65
C LEU A 36 8.33 -7.36 -5.54
N TRP A 37 8.60 -6.62 -4.46
CA TRP A 37 8.00 -5.30 -4.27
C TRP A 37 8.62 -4.21 -5.17
N GLY A 38 9.84 -4.41 -5.68
CA GLY A 38 10.50 -3.45 -6.56
C GLY A 38 9.91 -3.39 -7.97
N LYS A 39 9.24 -4.47 -8.41
CA LYS A 39 8.58 -4.58 -9.71
C LYS A 39 7.12 -4.11 -9.70
N THR A 40 6.49 -4.07 -8.52
CA THR A 40 5.16 -3.50 -8.30
C THR A 40 5.23 -1.96 -8.32
N LYS A 41 4.62 -1.35 -9.33
CA LYS A 41 4.70 0.08 -9.69
C LYS A 41 4.21 0.99 -8.57
N TYR A 42 3.12 0.64 -7.90
CA TYR A 42 2.49 1.45 -6.87
C TYR A 42 3.03 1.10 -5.48
N VAL A 43 3.22 -0.19 -5.19
CA VAL A 43 3.80 -0.60 -3.90
C VAL A 43 5.22 -0.06 -3.73
N ARG A 44 6.07 -0.08 -4.78
CA ARG A 44 7.44 0.50 -4.66
C ARG A 44 7.44 1.99 -4.32
N ASN A 45 6.32 2.68 -4.56
CA ASN A 45 6.15 4.10 -4.24
C ASN A 45 5.69 4.34 -2.80
N LEU A 46 5.19 3.33 -2.06
CA LEU A 46 4.82 3.53 -0.64
C LEU A 46 5.99 3.97 0.22
N LYS A 47 7.21 3.48 -0.07
CA LYS A 47 8.42 3.97 0.61
C LYS A 47 8.65 5.48 0.40
N HIS A 48 8.08 6.05 -0.66
CA HIS A 48 8.18 7.47 -1.00
C HIS A 48 6.97 8.28 -0.50
N TYR A 49 5.82 7.66 -0.23
CA TYR A 49 4.63 8.38 0.26
C TYR A 49 4.75 8.87 1.71
N TYR A 50 5.75 8.42 2.46
CA TYR A 50 6.14 9.06 3.73
C TYR A 50 6.64 10.51 3.56
N LEU A 51 7.01 10.90 2.34
CA LEU A 51 7.57 12.22 2.04
C LEU A 51 6.59 13.12 1.27
N ALA A 52 5.49 12.58 0.75
CA ALA A 52 4.53 13.33 -0.07
C ALA A 52 3.13 12.71 -0.06
N LYS A 53 2.10 13.57 -0.04
CA LYS A 53 0.71 13.15 -0.29
C LYS A 53 0.60 12.59 -1.72
N GLY A 54 0.34 11.29 -1.86
CA GLY A 54 0.05 10.65 -3.14
C GLY A 54 -1.44 10.68 -3.43
N ASN A 55 -1.84 11.10 -4.62
CA ASN A 55 -3.21 10.99 -5.10
C ASN A 55 -3.27 9.90 -6.18
N PHE A 56 -4.27 9.04 -6.09
CA PHE A 56 -4.53 7.97 -7.05
C PHE A 56 -5.90 8.18 -7.71
N LYS A 57 -6.00 7.92 -9.01
CA LYS A 57 -7.28 7.80 -9.73
C LYS A 57 -7.84 6.40 -9.54
N GLY A 58 -9.16 6.21 -9.74
CA GLY A 58 -9.85 4.94 -9.47
C GLY A 58 -9.17 3.69 -10.04
N SER A 59 -8.73 3.71 -11.31
CA SER A 59 -8.00 2.59 -11.91
C SER A 59 -6.63 2.34 -11.28
N GLU A 60 -5.95 3.40 -10.81
CA GLU A 60 -4.66 3.29 -10.13
C GLU A 60 -4.82 2.68 -8.73
N VAL A 61 -5.96 2.90 -8.08
CA VAL A 61 -6.32 2.25 -6.81
C VAL A 61 -6.54 0.76 -7.02
N GLU A 62 -7.25 0.37 -8.07
CA GLU A 62 -7.45 -1.05 -8.41
C GLU A 62 -6.12 -1.77 -8.70
N GLU A 63 -5.24 -1.15 -9.51
CA GLU A 63 -3.90 -1.68 -9.79
C GLU A 63 -3.06 -1.78 -8.50
N PHE A 64 -3.14 -0.78 -7.61
CA PHE A 64 -2.45 -0.81 -6.33
C PHE A 64 -2.93 -1.94 -5.41
N ILE A 65 -4.25 -2.15 -5.30
CA ILE A 65 -4.84 -3.24 -4.51
C ILE A 65 -4.42 -4.59 -5.09
N GLN A 66 -4.42 -4.75 -6.41
CA GLN A 66 -3.95 -5.97 -7.06
C GLN A 66 -2.47 -6.25 -6.72
N GLU A 67 -1.61 -5.24 -6.78
CA GLU A 67 -0.21 -5.38 -6.39
C GLU A 67 -0.06 -5.82 -4.93
N LEU A 68 -0.81 -5.23 -3.99
CA LEU A 68 -0.81 -5.68 -2.59
C LEU A 68 -1.24 -7.14 -2.46
N ASN A 69 -2.29 -7.56 -3.16
CA ASN A 69 -2.76 -8.94 -3.15
C ASN A 69 -1.72 -9.94 -3.71
N THR A 70 -0.86 -9.53 -4.65
CA THR A 70 0.25 -10.39 -5.10
C THR A 70 1.33 -10.58 -4.03
N LEU A 71 1.43 -9.67 -3.07
CA LEU A 71 2.42 -9.71 -1.99
C LEU A 71 1.90 -10.45 -0.75
N VAL A 72 0.59 -10.49 -0.55
CA VAL A 72 -0.11 -11.20 0.55
C VAL A 72 0.45 -12.61 0.84
N PRO A 73 0.70 -13.49 -0.15
CA PRO A 73 1.22 -14.83 0.12
C PRO A 73 2.63 -14.87 0.71
N PHE A 74 3.38 -13.78 0.59
CA PHE A 74 4.75 -13.63 1.08
C PHE A 74 4.81 -12.91 2.43
N LEU A 75 3.68 -12.41 2.93
CA LEU A 75 3.58 -11.83 4.25
C LEU A 75 3.50 -12.94 5.31
N ASP A 76 4.04 -12.65 6.48
CA ASP A 76 3.85 -13.50 7.65
C ASP A 76 2.35 -13.61 7.97
N LYS A 77 1.88 -14.83 8.26
CA LYS A 77 0.47 -15.15 8.50
C LYS A 77 -0.17 -14.31 9.60
N ARG A 78 0.61 -13.76 10.53
CA ARG A 78 0.13 -12.86 11.58
C ARG A 78 -0.44 -11.54 11.04
N TYR A 79 -0.16 -11.21 9.79
CA TYR A 79 -0.64 -10.00 9.10
C TYR A 79 -1.74 -10.29 8.06
N LEU A 80 -2.32 -11.49 8.09
CA LEU A 80 -3.36 -11.94 7.15
C LEU A 80 -4.76 -12.05 7.78
N ASN A 81 -4.91 -11.61 9.03
CA ASN A 81 -6.14 -11.69 9.82
C ASN A 81 -6.78 -10.32 10.03
#